data_AF-T0MXY0-F1
#
_entry.id   AF-T0MXY0-F1
#
_cell.length_a   1.000
_cell.length_b   1.000
_cell.length_c   1.000
_cell.angle_alpha   90.00
_cell.angle_beta   90.00
_cell.angle_gamma   90.00
#
_symmetry.space_group_name_H-M   'P 1'
#
loop_
_entity.id
_entity.type
_entity.pdbx_description
1 polymer ?
#
loop_
_entity_poly.entity_id
_entity_poly.type
_entity_poly.pdbx_seq_one_letter_code
_entity_poly.pdbx_strand_id
1 'polypeptide(L)'
;MRIIDLRSDTVTQPTDKMREAMFNAMVGDDVYDDDPTIKELEKYAAELVGMEAALFVPSGTFGNQLALLTHCHRGDEVILGDDCHIVAHEVGAASVIAGVQLRTVQSDHGTLNPVEIEKRIRKERRYSLS
;
A
#
# COMPACT_ATOMS: atom_id res chain seq x y z
N MET A 1 32.80 9.98 13.31
CA MET A 1 32.79 10.24 11.86
C MET A 1 31.34 10.31 11.43
N ARG A 2 30.88 11.40 10.80
CA ARG A 2 29.50 11.50 10.30
C ARG A 2 29.40 10.70 9.00
N ILE A 3 28.60 9.65 8.99
CA ILE A 3 28.37 8.83 7.80
C ILE A 3 27.37 9.59 6.91
N ILE A 4 27.72 9.78 5.64
CA ILE A 4 26.79 10.28 4.63
C ILE A 4 26.22 9.04 3.94
N ASP A 5 24.97 8.71 4.23
CA ASP A 5 24.28 7.54 3.69
C ASP A 5 23.25 7.97 2.64
N LEU A 6 23.53 7.69 1.37
CA LEU A 6 22.69 8.05 0.22
C LEU A 6 22.00 6.84 -0.40
N ARG A 7 21.89 5.72 0.31
CA ARG A 7 21.31 4.48 -0.22
C ARG A 7 19.80 4.60 -0.43
N SER A 8 19.09 5.23 0.52
CA SER A 8 17.64 5.45 0.50
C SER A 8 17.26 6.41 1.64
N ASP A 9 16.12 7.07 1.54
CA ASP A 9 15.45 7.81 2.61
C ASP A 9 14.99 6.91 3.79
N THR A 10 14.82 5.60 3.57
CA THR A 10 14.50 4.63 4.64
C THR A 10 15.60 4.48 5.69
N VAL A 11 16.81 5.00 5.46
CA VAL A 11 17.91 5.01 6.45
C VAL A 11 17.75 6.09 7.53
N THR A 12 16.72 6.94 7.40
CA THR A 12 16.41 8.00 8.35
C THR A 12 16.29 7.46 9.78
N GLN A 13 16.70 8.29 10.74
CA GLN A 13 16.63 7.99 12.17
C GLN A 13 15.67 8.96 12.85
N PRO A 14 14.88 8.52 13.84
CA PRO A 14 14.05 9.42 14.64
C PRO A 14 14.88 10.54 15.27
N THR A 15 14.40 11.77 15.13
CA THR A 15 14.98 12.96 15.79
C THR A 15 14.67 12.93 17.27
N ASP A 16 15.36 13.75 18.07
CA ASP A 16 15.13 13.81 19.52
C ASP A 16 13.67 14.16 19.86
N LYS A 17 13.07 15.09 19.11
CA LYS A 17 11.64 15.43 19.25
C LYS A 17 10.71 14.26 18.94
N MET A 18 11.01 13.47 17.91
CA MET A 18 10.23 12.25 17.61
C MET A 18 10.37 11.23 18.74
N ARG A 19 11.57 11.05 19.28
CA ARG A 19 11.82 10.13 20.41
C ARG A 19 11.09 10.55 21.67
N GLU A 20 11.07 11.86 21.97
CA GLU A 20 10.32 12.42 23.08
C GLU A 20 8.81 12.25 22.90
N ALA A 21 8.27 12.48 21.69
CA ALA A 21 6.86 12.23 21.39
C ALA A 21 6.49 10.75 21.55
N MET A 22 7.32 9.84 21.03
CA MET A 22 7.13 8.39 21.21
C MET A 22 7.18 7.99 22.69
N PHE A 23 8.09 8.56 23.47
CA PHE A 23 8.23 8.25 24.90
C PHE A 23 7.01 8.70 25.73
N ASN A 24 6.41 9.83 25.37
CA ASN A 24 5.26 10.41 26.07
C ASN A 24 3.89 10.00 25.50
N ALA A 25 3.85 9.21 24.42
CA ALA A 25 2.61 8.79 23.78
C ALA A 25 1.74 7.97 24.73
N MET A 26 0.44 8.27 24.78
CA MET A 26 -0.52 7.42 25.47
C MET A 26 -0.80 6.20 24.60
N VAL A 27 -0.62 5.00 25.14
CA VAL A 27 -0.80 3.75 24.40
C VAL A 27 -1.91 2.91 25.02
N GLY A 28 -2.50 2.05 24.19
CA GLY A 28 -3.56 1.13 24.58
C GLY A 28 -3.46 -0.19 23.80
N ASP A 29 -4.57 -0.92 23.74
CA ASP A 29 -4.68 -2.11 22.89
C ASP A 29 -5.44 -1.75 21.61
N ASP A 30 -4.71 -1.72 20.49
CA ASP A 30 -5.24 -1.35 19.18
C ASP A 30 -6.28 -2.37 18.66
N VAL A 31 -6.19 -3.65 19.05
CA VAL A 31 -7.17 -4.67 18.65
C VAL A 31 -8.53 -4.38 19.28
N TYR A 32 -8.55 -3.78 20.47
CA TYR A 32 -9.76 -3.34 21.15
C TYR A 32 -10.16 -1.89 20.82
N ASP A 33 -9.46 -1.21 19.90
CA ASP A 33 -9.66 0.20 19.55
C ASP A 33 -9.48 1.17 20.75
N ASP A 34 -8.59 0.81 21.67
CA ASP A 34 -8.33 1.55 22.91
C ASP A 34 -6.99 2.32 22.88
N ASP A 35 -6.21 2.27 21.81
CA ASP A 35 -4.97 3.06 21.68
C ASP A 35 -5.27 4.50 21.20
N PRO A 36 -5.16 5.52 22.07
CA PRO A 36 -5.53 6.88 21.70
C PRO A 36 -4.56 7.51 20.69
N THR A 37 -3.28 7.09 20.68
CA THR A 37 -2.28 7.65 19.75
C THR A 37 -2.51 7.13 18.34
N ILE A 38 -2.84 5.85 18.19
CA ILE A 38 -3.20 5.28 16.86
C ILE A 38 -4.46 5.95 16.33
N LYS A 39 -5.51 6.11 17.15
CA LYS A 39 -6.75 6.76 16.73
C LYS A 39 -6.55 8.20 16.28
N GLU A 40 -5.71 8.96 17.00
CA GLU A 40 -5.36 10.32 16.60
C GLU A 40 -4.62 10.33 15.26
N LEU A 41 -3.63 9.44 15.07
CA LEU A 41 -2.87 9.31 13.83
C LEU A 41 -3.76 8.98 12.64
N GLU A 42 -4.63 7.98 12.78
CA GLU A 42 -5.52 7.53 11.71
C GLU A 42 -6.56 8.57 11.36
N LYS A 43 -7.18 9.21 12.36
CA LYS A 43 -8.12 10.30 12.14
C LYS A 43 -7.44 11.46 11.41
N TYR A 44 -6.26 11.87 11.89
CA TYR A 44 -5.49 12.94 11.25
C TYR A 44 -5.13 12.58 9.79
N ALA A 45 -4.69 11.35 9.54
CA ALA A 45 -4.35 10.89 8.20
C ALA A 45 -5.57 10.90 7.27
N ALA A 46 -6.73 10.40 7.73
CA ALA A 46 -7.98 10.39 6.97
C ALA A 46 -8.42 11.81 6.59
N GLU A 47 -8.40 12.74 7.57
CA GLU A 47 -8.71 14.15 7.36
C GLU A 47 -7.74 14.81 6.37
N LEU A 48 -6.45 14.52 6.47
CA LEU A 48 -5.40 15.09 5.62
C LEU A 48 -5.59 14.74 4.14
N VAL A 49 -6.02 13.52 3.83
CA VAL A 49 -6.25 13.06 2.44
C VAL A 49 -7.70 13.15 1.98
N GLY A 50 -8.61 13.62 2.84
CA GLY A 50 -10.04 13.76 2.54
C GLY A 50 -10.77 12.43 2.38
N MET A 51 -10.36 11.40 3.13
CA MET A 51 -10.99 10.07 3.13
C MET A 51 -11.81 9.85 4.41
N GLU A 52 -12.73 8.89 4.36
CA GLU A 52 -13.60 8.58 5.50
C GLU A 52 -12.85 7.93 6.67
N ALA A 53 -11.79 7.18 6.38
CA ALA A 53 -10.98 6.46 7.37
C ALA A 53 -9.54 6.25 6.87
N ALA A 54 -8.65 5.93 7.81
CA ALA A 54 -7.30 5.45 7.55
C ALA A 54 -6.99 4.30 8.52
N LEU A 55 -5.93 3.55 8.24
CA LEU A 55 -5.49 2.43 9.07
C LEU A 55 -3.96 2.42 9.17
N PHE A 56 -3.43 2.37 10.38
CA PHE A 56 -2.00 2.21 10.61
C PHE A 56 -1.57 0.77 10.31
N VAL A 57 -0.50 0.63 9.54
CA VAL A 57 0.05 -0.68 9.17
C VAL A 57 1.57 -0.70 9.35
N PRO A 58 2.17 -1.87 9.66
CA PRO A 58 3.60 -1.94 9.98
C PRO A 58 4.56 -1.59 8.83
N SER A 59 4.10 -1.63 7.58
CA SER A 59 4.92 -1.31 6.41
C SER A 59 4.06 -0.95 5.20
N GLY A 60 4.65 -0.25 4.23
CA GLY A 60 4.00 0.03 2.93
C GLY A 60 3.60 -1.24 2.18
N THR A 61 4.44 -2.28 2.21
CA THR A 61 4.11 -3.59 1.65
C THR A 61 2.85 -4.18 2.29
N PHE A 62 2.71 -4.12 3.62
CA PHE A 62 1.49 -4.57 4.29
C PHE A 62 0.27 -3.77 3.80
N GLY A 63 0.39 -2.44 3.74
CA GLY A 63 -0.68 -1.57 3.24
C GLY A 63 -1.15 -1.92 1.83
N ASN A 64 -0.21 -2.14 0.90
CA ASN A 64 -0.54 -2.56 -0.46
C ASN A 64 -1.23 -3.93 -0.48
N GLN A 65 -0.75 -4.91 0.30
CA GLN A 65 -1.37 -6.23 0.37
C GLN A 65 -2.80 -6.16 0.96
N LEU A 66 -3.03 -5.31 1.96
CA LEU A 66 -4.36 -5.10 2.52
C LEU A 66 -5.30 -4.41 1.52
N ALA A 67 -4.80 -3.43 0.76
CA ALA A 67 -5.58 -2.80 -0.31
C ALA A 67 -5.98 -3.81 -1.38
N LEU A 68 -5.06 -4.69 -1.80
CA LEU A 68 -5.34 -5.78 -2.74
C LEU A 68 -6.39 -6.76 -2.19
N LEU A 69 -6.27 -7.18 -0.93
CA LEU A 69 -7.24 -8.06 -0.28
C LEU A 69 -8.62 -7.42 -0.13
N THR A 70 -8.68 -6.10 0.05
CA THR A 70 -9.94 -5.36 0.19
C THR A 70 -10.63 -5.15 -1.16
N HIS A 71 -9.86 -4.88 -2.22
CA HIS A 71 -10.42 -4.50 -3.53
C HIS A 71 -10.56 -5.66 -4.51
N CYS A 72 -9.97 -6.83 -4.23
CA CYS A 72 -9.94 -7.95 -5.15
C CYS A 72 -10.29 -9.26 -4.45
N HIS A 73 -10.92 -10.16 -5.21
CA HIS A 73 -11.07 -11.57 -4.83
C HIS A 73 -9.92 -12.40 -5.39
N ARG A 74 -9.76 -13.61 -4.85
CA ARG A 74 -8.82 -14.60 -5.40
C ARG A 74 -9.15 -14.87 -6.87
N GLY A 75 -8.13 -14.77 -7.72
CA GLY A 75 -8.25 -14.95 -9.17
C GLY A 75 -8.57 -13.68 -9.95
N ASP A 76 -8.88 -12.56 -9.30
CA ASP A 76 -9.04 -11.28 -9.98
C ASP A 76 -7.71 -10.79 -10.59
N GLU A 77 -7.82 -9.94 -11.61
CA GLU A 77 -6.68 -9.30 -12.26
C GLU A 77 -6.51 -7.86 -11.75
N VAL A 78 -5.27 -7.49 -11.46
CA VAL A 78 -4.90 -6.11 -11.09
C VAL A 78 -4.02 -5.54 -12.19
N ILE A 79 -4.42 -4.39 -12.75
CA ILE A 79 -3.65 -3.68 -13.77
C ILE A 79 -2.82 -2.59 -13.10
N LEU A 80 -1.51 -2.59 -13.33
CA LEU A 80 -0.54 -1.69 -12.70
C LEU A 80 0.70 -1.51 -13.57
N GLY A 81 1.58 -0.56 -13.22
CA GLY A 81 2.86 -0.36 -13.89
C GLY A 81 3.81 -1.55 -13.72
N ASP A 82 4.63 -1.84 -14.72
CA ASP A 82 5.67 -2.87 -14.67
C ASP A 82 6.85 -2.51 -13.75
N ASP A 83 7.07 -1.23 -13.50
CA ASP A 83 8.11 -0.69 -12.62
C ASP A 83 7.61 -0.30 -11.22
N CYS A 84 6.33 -0.54 -10.91
CA CYS A 84 5.78 -0.14 -9.60
C CYS A 84 6.26 -1.07 -8.47
N HIS A 85 6.20 -0.55 -7.23
CA HIS A 85 6.74 -1.23 -6.05
C HIS A 85 6.15 -2.63 -5.81
N ILE A 86 4.84 -2.81 -6.05
CA ILE A 86 4.14 -4.10 -5.90
C ILE A 86 4.76 -5.18 -6.81
N VAL A 87 5.22 -4.81 -8.01
CA VAL A 87 5.86 -5.75 -8.95
C VAL A 87 7.33 -5.95 -8.60
N ALA A 88 8.07 -4.85 -8.46
CA ALA A 88 9.52 -4.89 -8.42
C ALA A 88 10.10 -5.28 -7.06
N HIS A 89 9.39 -4.98 -5.96
CA HIS A 89 9.99 -4.98 -4.62
C HIS A 89 9.21 -5.76 -3.56
N GLU A 90 8.03 -6.29 -3.88
CA GLU A 90 7.22 -7.08 -2.94
C GLU A 90 7.33 -8.59 -3.15
N VAL A 91 8.30 -9.06 -3.94
CA VAL A 91 8.67 -10.48 -4.06
C VAL A 91 7.48 -11.39 -4.44
N GLY A 92 6.56 -10.87 -5.27
CA GLY A 92 5.36 -11.60 -5.70
C GLY A 92 4.31 -11.79 -4.60
N ALA A 93 4.37 -11.03 -3.50
CA ALA A 93 3.44 -11.11 -2.38
C ALA A 93 1.97 -11.04 -2.82
N ALA A 94 1.64 -10.19 -3.80
CA ALA A 94 0.27 -10.05 -4.32
C ALA A 94 -0.33 -11.40 -4.78
N SER A 95 0.44 -12.23 -5.48
CA SER A 95 -0.04 -13.53 -5.97
C SER A 95 -0.06 -14.59 -4.88
N VAL A 96 0.88 -14.54 -3.93
CA VAL A 96 0.98 -15.55 -2.85
C VAL A 96 -0.03 -15.29 -1.74
N ILE A 97 -0.17 -14.04 -1.30
CA ILE A 97 -0.96 -13.61 -0.15
C ILE A 97 -2.38 -13.29 -0.59
N ALA A 98 -2.55 -12.30 -1.48
CA ALA A 98 -3.86 -11.86 -1.94
C ALA A 98 -4.47 -12.81 -3.00
N GLY A 99 -3.66 -13.65 -3.66
CA GLY A 99 -4.15 -14.60 -4.65
C GLY A 99 -4.62 -13.94 -5.94
N VAL A 100 -4.08 -12.76 -6.26
CA VAL A 100 -4.44 -11.98 -7.44
C VAL A 100 -3.41 -12.15 -8.56
N GLN A 101 -3.86 -11.99 -9.80
CA GLN A 101 -2.99 -12.00 -10.96
C GLN A 101 -2.59 -10.58 -11.35
N LEU A 102 -1.28 -10.31 -11.40
CA LEU A 102 -0.78 -9.02 -11.84
C LEU A 102 -0.73 -8.94 -13.36
N ARG A 103 -1.27 -7.86 -13.92
CA ARG A 103 -1.29 -7.60 -15.36
C ARG A 103 -0.63 -6.27 -15.66
N THR A 104 0.68 -6.31 -15.84
CA THR A 104 1.50 -5.11 -15.92
C THR A 104 1.39 -4.39 -17.27
N VAL A 105 1.45 -3.06 -17.22
CA VAL A 105 1.52 -2.16 -18.37
C VAL A 105 2.81 -1.37 -18.25
N GLN A 106 3.48 -1.10 -19.38
CA GLN A 106 4.67 -0.24 -19.37
C GLN A 106 4.30 1.15 -18.83
N SER A 107 4.99 1.60 -17.79
CA SER A 107 4.83 2.95 -17.28
C SER A 107 5.73 3.94 -18.03
N ASP A 108 5.32 5.20 -18.08
CA ASP A 108 6.14 6.33 -18.53
C ASP A 108 6.36 7.26 -17.34
N HIS A 109 7.57 7.20 -16.74
CA HIS A 109 7.93 7.97 -15.54
C HIS A 109 6.89 7.86 -14.40
N GLY A 110 6.37 6.66 -14.17
CA GLY A 110 5.36 6.38 -13.14
C GLY A 110 3.91 6.71 -13.54
N THR A 111 3.67 7.14 -14.78
CA THR A 111 2.33 7.38 -15.32
C THR A 111 1.88 6.21 -16.19
N LEU A 112 0.62 5.78 -16.04
CA LEU A 112 0.04 4.73 -16.87
C LEU A 112 -0.79 5.33 -18.00
N ASN A 113 -0.56 4.88 -19.24
CA ASN A 113 -1.36 5.29 -20.38
C ASN A 113 -2.78 4.67 -20.30
N PRO A 114 -3.85 5.47 -20.19
CA PRO A 114 -5.21 4.95 -20.07
C PRO A 114 -5.64 4.04 -21.23
N VAL A 115 -5.15 4.29 -22.45
CA VAL A 115 -5.45 3.46 -23.62
C VAL A 115 -4.87 2.06 -23.48
N GLU A 116 -3.67 1.94 -22.90
CA GLU A 116 -3.05 0.64 -22.64
C GLU A 116 -3.74 -0.09 -21.48
N ILE A 117 -4.19 0.65 -20.46
CA ILE A 117 -5.03 0.08 -19.39
C ILE A 117 -6.32 -0.49 -19.97
N GLU A 118 -7.04 0.28 -20.81
CA GLU A 118 -8.31 -0.13 -21.41
C GLU A 118 -8.17 -1.43 -22.22
N LYS A 119 -7.09 -1.55 -23.02
CA LYS A 119 -6.78 -2.77 -23.78
C LYS A 119 -6.55 -4.00 -22.89
N ARG A 120 -6.19 -3.79 -21.62
CA ARG A 120 -5.96 -4.85 -20.65
C ARG A 120 -7.18 -5.19 -19.81
N ILE A 121 -8.26 -4.42 -19.84
CA ILE A 121 -9.50 -4.82 -19.18
C ILE A 121 -10.11 -6.01 -19.92
N ARG A 122 -10.39 -7.11 -19.21
CA ARG A 122 -11.09 -8.26 -19.80
C ARG A 122 -12.54 -7.90 -20.01
N LYS A 123 -12.99 -8.00 -21.26
CA LYS A 123 -14.42 -8.00 -21.59
C LYS A 123 -14.99 -9.33 -21.08
N GLU A 124 -16.14 -9.30 -20.41
CA GLU A 124 -16.83 -10.52 -19.99
C GLU A 124 -16.91 -11.50 -21.17
N ARG A 125 -16.30 -12.68 -21.02
CA ARG A 125 -16.67 -13.80 -21.87
C ARG A 125 -18.08 -14.20 -21.42
N ARG A 126 -19.10 -13.82 -22.21
CA ARG A 126 -20.30 -14.65 -22.28
C ARG A 126 -19.83 -16.00 -22.80
N TYR A 127 -19.48 -16.92 -21.90
CA TYR A 127 -19.57 -18.33 -22.22
C TYR A 127 -21.06 -18.58 -22.40
N SER A 128 -21.56 -18.46 -23.63
CA SER A 128 -22.77 -19.16 -23.99
C SER A 128 -22.45 -20.63 -23.78
N LEU A 129 -22.97 -21.20 -22.70
CA LEU A 129 -23.19 -22.63 -22.61
C LEU A 129 -24.16 -22.97 -23.75
N SER A 130 -23.62 -23.35 -24.91
CA SER A 130 -24.33 -23.96 -26.02
C SER A 130 -23.61 -25.24 -26.39
#